data_AF-G0AP79-F1
#
_entry.id   AF-G0AP79-F1
#
_cell.length_a   1.000
_cell.length_b   1.000
_cell.length_c   1.000
_cell.angle_alpha   90.00
_cell.angle_beta   90.00
_cell.angle_gamma   90.00
#
_symmetry.space_group_name_H-M   'P 1'
#
loop_
_entity.id
_entity.type
_entity.pdbx_description
1 polymer ?
#
loop_
_entity_poly.entity_id
_entity_poly.type
_entity_poly.pdbx_seq_one_letter_code
_entity_poly.pdbx_strand_id
1 'polypeptide(L)' 'MIKFPKNHISKINIIKEYKDVTISWDREYSLFKKLHGKNKTLEDWLEYIKKEENQKIKEFANKFIKKRSPKI' A
#
# COMPACT_ATOMS: atom_id res chain seq x y z
N MET A 1 -13.23 -16.70 -34.86
CA MET A 1 -12.81 -15.36 -34.41
C MET A 1 -13.81 -14.89 -33.34
N ILE A 2 -13.45 -15.00 -32.06
CA ILE A 2 -14.33 -14.59 -30.96
C ILE A 2 -14.30 -13.05 -30.89
N LYS A 3 -15.45 -12.41 -31.13
CA LYS A 3 -15.60 -10.96 -30.99
C LYS A 3 -15.78 -10.64 -29.51
N PHE A 4 -14.76 -10.04 -28.88
CA PHE A 4 -14.89 -9.50 -27.53
C PHE A 4 -15.80 -8.25 -27.56
N PRO A 5 -16.85 -8.17 -26.74
CA PRO A 5 -17.65 -6.97 -26.64
C PRO A 5 -16.78 -5.83 -26.10
N LYS A 6 -16.87 -4.63 -26.70
CA LYS A 6 -16.10 -3.45 -26.31
C LYS A 6 -16.46 -3.04 -24.89
N ASN A 7 -15.64 -3.49 -23.96
CA ASN A 7 -15.77 -3.34 -22.52
C ASN A 7 -15.41 -1.89 -22.09
N HIS A 8 -16.18 -0.90 -22.55
CA HIS A 8 -15.97 0.52 -22.21
C HIS A 8 -16.18 0.80 -20.72
N ILE A 9 -17.05 0.04 -20.06
CA ILE A 9 -17.39 0.23 -18.64
C ILE A 9 -16.23 -0.21 -17.73
N SER A 10 -15.56 -1.33 -18.01
CA SER A 10 -14.42 -1.76 -17.20
C SER A 10 -13.20 -0.86 -17.35
N LYS A 11 -12.96 -0.31 -18.55
CA LYS A 11 -11.82 0.61 -18.75
C LYS A 11 -11.98 1.90 -17.93
N ILE A 12 -13.20 2.42 -17.83
CA ILE A 12 -13.50 3.60 -16.99
C ILE A 12 -13.33 3.28 -15.50
N ASN A 13 -13.81 2.12 -15.03
CA ASN A 13 -13.66 1.72 -13.64
C ASN A 13 -12.19 1.52 -13.25
N ILE A 14 -11.38 0.89 -14.11
CA ILE A 14 -9.93 0.70 -13.87
C ILE A 14 -9.22 2.06 -13.79
N ILE A 15 -9.54 3.00 -14.70
CA ILE A 15 -8.95 4.35 -14.67
C ILE A 15 -9.35 5.11 -13.41
N LYS A 16 -10.60 4.95 -12.95
CA LYS A 16 -11.11 5.62 -11.74
C LYS A 16 -10.44 5.07 -10.49
N GLU A 17 -10.31 3.75 -10.36
CA GLU A 17 -9.63 3.08 -9.24
C GLU A 17 -8.14 3.47 -9.20
N TYR A 18 -7.46 3.46 -10.35
CA TYR A 18 -6.06 3.88 -10.42
C TYR A 18 -5.88 5.35 -10.00
N LYS A 19 -6.76 6.25 -10.45
CA LYS A 19 -6.74 7.66 -10.02
C LYS A 19 -6.93 7.78 -8.51
N ASP A 20 -7.88 7.05 -7.93
CA ASP A 20 -8.16 7.09 -6.49
C ASP A 20 -6.94 6.64 -5.66
N VAL A 21 -6.29 5.56 -6.07
CA VAL A 21 -5.06 5.05 -5.44
C VAL A 21 -3.92 6.07 -5.55
N THR A 22 -3.71 6.67 -6.73
CA THR A 22 -2.65 7.67 -6.90
C THR A 22 -2.87 8.93 -6.06
N ILE A 23 -4.11 9.37 -5.87
CA ILE A 23 -4.45 10.50 -5.00
C ILE A 23 -4.16 10.16 -3.53
N SER A 24 -4.46 8.93 -3.11
CA SER A 24 -4.11 8.47 -1.75
C SER A 24 -2.60 8.52 -1.52
N TRP A 25 -1.80 8.06 -2.47
CA TRP A 25 -0.35 8.01 -2.35
C TRP A 25 0.28 9.41 -2.29
N ASP A 26 -0.19 10.35 -3.10
CA ASP A 26 0.28 11.75 -3.05
C ASP A 26 -0.02 12.39 -1.68
N ARG A 27 -1.20 12.12 -1.13
CA ARG A 27 -1.60 12.60 0.19
C ARG A 27 -0.72 12.02 1.30
N GLU A 28 -0.46 10.71 1.25
CA GLU A 28 0.40 10.02 2.22
C GLU A 28 1.86 10.48 2.15
N TYR A 29 2.41 10.63 0.94
CA TYR A 29 3.75 11.17 0.74
C TYR A 29 3.87 12.63 1.22
N SER A 30 2.85 13.44 0.95
CA SER A 30 2.77 14.82 1.46
C SER A 30 2.73 14.88 2.98
N LEU A 31 2.02 13.94 3.63
CA LEU A 31 1.98 13.82 5.09
C LEU A 31 3.33 13.40 5.66
N PHE A 32 3.99 12.42 5.02
CA PHE A 32 5.33 11.98 5.38
C PHE A 32 6.35 13.12 5.35
N LYS A 33 6.36 13.95 4.28
CA LYS A 33 7.23 15.14 4.21
C LYS A 33 6.94 16.18 5.29
N LYS A 34 5.69 16.31 5.73
CA LYS A 34 5.34 17.20 6.86
C LYS A 34 5.87 16.68 8.19
N LEU A 35 5.85 15.36 8.41
CA LEU A 35 6.26 14.73 9.66
C LEU A 35 7.79 14.54 9.77
N HIS A 36 8.45 14.12 8.68
CA HIS A 36 9.87 13.75 8.67
C HIS A 36 10.78 14.84 8.07
N GLY A 37 10.20 15.95 7.60
CA GLY A 37 10.90 17.09 7.04
C GLY A 37 10.83 17.16 5.51
N LYS A 38 10.83 18.39 5.00
CA LYS A 38 10.66 18.69 3.56
C LYS A 38 11.82 18.20 2.68
N ASN A 39 12.96 17.86 3.28
CA ASN A 39 14.15 17.38 2.57
C ASN A 39 14.08 15.88 2.22
N LYS A 40 13.00 15.19 2.60
CA LYS A 40 12.82 13.77 2.38
C LYS A 40 12.32 13.46 0.97
N THR A 41 13.02 12.55 0.31
CA THR A 41 12.76 12.15 -1.07
C THR A 41 11.65 11.10 -1.14
N LEU A 42 11.23 10.77 -2.36
CA LEU A 42 10.29 9.67 -2.58
C LEU A 42 10.91 8.32 -2.17
N GLU A 43 12.23 8.16 -2.35
CA GLU A 43 12.96 6.96 -1.94
C GLU A 43 12.95 6.77 -0.42
N ASP A 44 13.15 7.85 0.35
CA ASP A 44 13.02 7.81 1.81
C ASP A 44 11.62 7.35 2.24
N TRP A 45 10.57 7.80 1.54
CA TRP A 45 9.20 7.43 1.84
C TRP A 45 8.91 5.96 1.53
N LEU A 46 9.38 5.46 0.38
CA LEU A 46 9.26 4.05 0.01
C LEU A 46 10.02 3.14 0.99
N GLU A 47 11.21 3.55 1.44
CA GLU A 47 11.95 2.82 2.45
C GLU A 47 11.21 2.81 3.80
N TYR A 48 10.63 3.94 4.19
CA TYR A 48 9.81 4.06 5.40
C TYR A 48 8.59 3.12 5.36
N ILE A 49 7.83 3.13 4.26
CA ILE A 49 6.68 2.22 4.09
C ILE A 49 7.13 0.76 4.14
N LYS A 50 8.22 0.41 3.46
CA LYS A 50 8.74 -0.96 3.46
C LYS A 50 9.15 -1.42 4.86
N LYS A 51 9.72 -0.53 5.68
CA LYS A 51 10.07 -0.81 7.08
C LYS A 51 8.82 -1.01 7.94
N GLU A 52 7.83 -0.13 7.82
CA GLU A 52 6.53 -0.22 8.50
C GLU A 52 5.79 -1.51 8.15
N GLU A 53 5.71 -1.87 6.86
CA GLU A 53 5.08 -3.12 6.42
C GLU A 53 5.82 -4.34 6.96
N ASN A 54 7.15 -4.35 6.92
CA ASN A 54 7.94 -5.43 7.50
C ASN A 54 7.75 -5.56 9.02
N GLN A 55 7.59 -4.45 9.73
CA GLN A 55 7.26 -4.48 11.16
C GLN A 55 5.87 -5.08 11.40
N LYS A 56 4.85 -4.62 10.67
CA LYS A 56 3.48 -5.17 10.76
C LYS A 56 3.44 -6.65 10.42
N ILE A 57 4.18 -7.10 9.40
CA ILE A 57 4.29 -8.52 9.05
C ILE A 57 4.95 -9.30 10.18
N LYS A 58 6.04 -8.79 10.78
CA LYS A 58 6.70 -9.42 11.94
C LYS A 58 5.77 -9.49 13.15
N GLU A 59 5.02 -8.44 13.45
CA GLU A 59 4.04 -8.43 14.54
C GLU A 59 2.91 -9.42 14.30
N PHE A 60 2.41 -9.48 13.06
CA PHE A 60 1.40 -10.44 12.66
C PHE A 60 1.90 -11.88 12.77
N ALA A 61 3.11 -12.15 12.29
CA ALA A 61 3.77 -13.45 12.42
C ALA A 61 3.96 -13.83 13.90
N ASN A 62 4.43 -12.90 14.74
CA ASN A 62 4.58 -13.11 16.18
C ASN A 62 3.24 -13.40 16.88
N LYS A 63 2.17 -12.70 16.49
CA LYS A 63 0.81 -12.97 16.98
C LYS A 63 0.33 -14.37 16.57
N PHE A 64 0.67 -14.81 15.36
CA PHE A 64 0.38 -16.15 14.87
C PHE A 64 1.18 -17.24 15.58
N ILE A 65 2.48 -17.01 15.82
CA ILE A 65 3.35 -17.93 16.56
C ILE A 65 2.86 -18.09 18.02
N LYS A 66 2.54 -16.98 18.70
CA LYS A 66 1.96 -17.01 20.06
C LYS A 66 0.63 -17.77 20.13
N LYS A 67 -0.15 -17.79 19.04
CA LYS A 67 -1.42 -18.52 18.96
C LYS A 67 -1.22 -20.04 18.78
N ARG A 68 -0.03 -20.48 18.32
CA ARG A 68 0.33 -21.88 18.07
C ARG A 68 1.13 -22.54 19.20
N SER A 69 1.64 -21.79 20.17
CA SER A 69 2.14 -22.37 21.43
C SER A 69 0.99 -22.39 22.45
N PRO A 70 0.21 -23.48 22.56
CA PRO A 70 -0.48 -23.73 23.82
C PRO A 70 0.61 -23.80 24.89
N LYS A 71 0.42 -23.04 25.98
CA LYS A 71 1.23 -23.21 27.20
C LYS A 71 1.31 -24.71 27.50
N ILE A 72 2.52 -25.26 27.43
CA ILE A 72 2.84 -26.54 28.07
C ILE A 72 2.85 -26.29 29.57
#